data_AF-A0A7J4MIE3-F1
#
_entry.id   AF-A0A7J4MIE3-F1
#
_cell.length_a   1.000
_cell.length_b   1.000
_cell.length_c   1.000
_cell.angle_alpha   90.00
_cell.angle_beta   90.00
_cell.angle_gamma   90.00
#
_symmetry.space_group_name_H-M   'P 1'
#
loop_
_entity.id
_entity.type
_entity.pdbx_description
1 polymer ?
#
loop_
_entity_poly.entity_id
_entity_poly.type
_entity_poly.pdbx_seq_one_letter_code
_entity_poly.pdbx_strand_id
1 'polypeptide(L)'
;MKWQNGTRENPVSCREKDRGKFEITARDGQARLGRLHTTHGIVDTPCLLPVINPNIRTIEPREMWDKYGIQALITNSYVIWKHDKLKDEAIKNGVHSLLDYPGMIMTDSGTFQSYVYGDVEVGVEEIVQFQKDIGVDVATMLDVFTRPDMKFSEVESAVMETLDRGQISIDTSKDVMLNGPIQGGLFSDLRA
;
A
#
# COMPACT_ATOMS: atom_id res chain seq x y z
N MET A 1 3.75 20.51 7.34
CA MET A 1 5.16 20.09 7.19
C MET A 1 6.03 21.33 7.01
N LYS A 2 7.13 21.46 7.75
CA LYS A 2 8.16 22.47 7.48
C LYS A 2 9.41 21.73 7.01
N TRP A 3 9.97 22.16 5.88
CA TRP A 3 11.29 21.78 5.42
C TRP A 3 12.29 21.93 6.57
N GLN A 4 13.20 20.97 6.72
CA GLN A 4 14.28 21.08 7.68
C GLN A 4 15.62 20.64 7.08
N ASN A 5 16.69 21.25 7.57
CA ASN A 5 18.05 20.87 7.23
C ASN A 5 18.53 19.91 8.33
N GLY A 6 18.72 18.63 8.01
CA GLY A 6 19.24 17.63 8.96
C GLY A 6 18.44 16.34 8.96
N THR A 7 18.73 15.47 9.92
CA THR A 7 18.03 14.20 10.14
C THR A 7 16.79 14.40 11.01
N ARG A 8 15.73 13.63 10.75
CA ARG A 8 14.53 13.58 11.57
C ARG A 8 14.57 12.34 12.44
N GLU A 9 14.18 12.46 13.71
CA GLU A 9 14.02 11.30 14.57
C GLU A 9 13.10 10.26 13.94
N ASN A 10 13.44 8.98 14.07
CA ASN A 10 12.57 7.89 13.63
C ASN A 10 11.26 7.91 14.44
N PRO A 11 10.13 7.48 13.84
CA PRO A 11 8.86 7.47 14.55
C PRO A 11 8.86 6.42 15.67
N VAL A 12 8.04 6.67 16.69
CA VAL A 12 7.77 5.71 17.75
C VAL A 12 6.62 4.80 17.28
N SER A 13 6.84 3.49 17.37
CA SER A 13 5.80 2.49 17.05
C SER A 13 4.55 2.70 17.89
N CYS A 14 3.37 2.59 17.28
CA CYS A 14 2.12 2.63 18.03
C CYS A 14 1.98 1.39 18.91
N ARG A 15 1.19 1.51 19.98
CA ARG A 15 0.84 0.36 20.82
C ARG A 15 0.15 -0.69 19.94
N GLU A 16 0.46 -1.96 20.17
CA GLU A 16 -0.07 -3.07 19.38
C GLU A 16 -1.60 -3.02 19.23
N LYS A 17 -2.31 -2.75 20.33
CA LYS A 17 -3.78 -2.59 20.36
C LYS A 17 -4.35 -1.41 19.57
N ASP A 18 -3.52 -0.43 19.23
CA ASP A 18 -3.93 0.74 18.46
C ASP A 18 -3.59 0.59 16.97
N ARG A 19 -2.86 -0.46 16.55
CA ARG A 19 -2.53 -0.67 15.12
C ARG A 19 -3.82 -0.84 14.30
N GLY A 20 -3.91 -0.11 13.19
CA GLY A 20 -5.11 -0.06 12.35
C GLY A 20 -6.21 0.90 12.85
N LYS A 21 -6.04 1.51 14.02
CA LYS A 21 -6.99 2.52 14.51
C LYS A 21 -6.90 3.78 13.67
N PHE A 22 -8.04 4.23 13.15
CA PHE A 22 -8.19 5.53 12.53
C PHE A 22 -9.03 6.45 13.43
N GLU A 23 -8.49 7.60 13.80
CA GLU A 23 -9.18 8.62 14.59
C GLU A 23 -9.34 9.92 13.81
N ILE A 24 -10.52 10.55 13.93
CA ILE A 24 -10.79 11.86 13.32
C ILE A 24 -10.54 12.94 14.35
N THR A 25 -9.68 13.88 14.02
CA THR A 25 -9.26 14.96 14.92
C THR A 25 -10.02 16.26 14.64
N ALA A 26 -10.43 16.49 13.39
CA ALA A 26 -11.28 17.61 12.99
C ALA A 26 -12.06 17.28 11.71
N ARG A 27 -13.15 18.00 11.47
CA ARG A 27 -13.96 17.90 10.25
C ARG A 27 -14.40 19.28 9.77
N ASP A 28 -14.54 19.38 8.45
CA ASP A 28 -15.24 20.49 7.78
C ASP A 28 -16.01 19.91 6.58
N GLY A 29 -17.35 19.89 6.65
CA GLY A 29 -18.18 19.16 5.71
C GLY A 29 -17.80 17.67 5.61
N GLN A 30 -17.45 17.22 4.40
CA GLN A 30 -16.97 15.85 4.14
C GLN A 30 -15.44 15.70 4.32
N ALA A 31 -14.71 16.79 4.47
CA ALA A 31 -13.27 16.75 4.72
C ALA A 31 -12.99 16.37 6.19
N ARG A 32 -11.88 15.67 6.40
CA ARG A 32 -11.46 15.22 7.73
C ARG A 32 -9.95 15.33 7.89
N LEU A 33 -9.53 15.82 9.05
CA LEU A 33 -8.21 15.56 9.59
C LEU A 33 -8.29 14.32 10.46
N GLY A 34 -7.27 13.47 10.40
CA GLY A 34 -7.26 12.27 11.21
C GLY A 34 -5.88 11.67 11.37
N ARG A 35 -5.78 10.65 12.20
CA ARG A 35 -4.54 9.93 12.48
C ARG A 35 -4.77 8.44 12.27
N LEU A 36 -3.92 7.84 11.46
CA LEU A 36 -3.82 6.40 11.29
C LEU A 36 -2.66 5.88 12.15
N HIS A 37 -2.95 4.93 13.03
CA HIS A 37 -1.97 4.33 13.93
C HIS A 37 -1.39 3.06 13.29
N THR A 38 -0.08 3.03 13.05
CA THR A 38 0.60 1.93 12.34
C THR A 38 1.74 1.34 13.18
N THR A 39 2.30 0.23 12.69
CA THR A 39 3.49 -0.38 13.28
C THR A 39 4.68 0.58 13.26
N HIS A 40 4.82 1.38 12.19
CA HIS A 40 5.89 2.37 12.01
C HIS A 40 5.47 3.81 12.36
N GLY A 41 4.51 3.97 13.27
CA GLY A 41 4.15 5.25 13.89
C GLY A 41 2.80 5.80 13.45
N ILE A 42 2.56 7.07 13.76
CA ILE A 42 1.31 7.75 13.43
C ILE A 42 1.46 8.47 12.09
N VAL A 43 0.48 8.29 11.20
CA VAL A 43 0.35 9.01 9.94
C VAL A 43 -0.81 10.00 10.05
N ASP A 44 -0.54 11.29 9.85
CA ASP A 44 -1.58 12.32 9.81
C ASP A 44 -2.23 12.35 8.41
N THR A 45 -3.55 12.51 8.38
CA THR A 45 -4.35 12.58 7.14
C THR A 45 -5.02 13.95 7.00
N PRO A 46 -5.17 14.48 5.77
CA PRO A 46 -4.85 13.86 4.47
C PRO A 46 -3.34 13.70 4.26
N CYS A 47 -2.94 12.57 3.68
CA CYS A 47 -1.54 12.19 3.48
C CYS A 47 -1.29 11.91 1.99
N LEU A 48 -0.13 12.36 1.49
CA LEU A 48 0.39 11.98 0.17
C LEU A 48 1.43 10.88 0.37
N LEU A 49 1.33 9.80 -0.41
CA LEU A 49 2.29 8.70 -0.43
C LEU A 49 3.09 8.75 -1.75
N PRO A 50 4.33 9.27 -1.75
CA PRO A 50 5.22 9.16 -2.91
C PRO A 50 5.44 7.69 -3.33
N VAL A 51 5.39 7.45 -4.64
CA VAL A 51 5.67 6.14 -5.23
C VAL A 51 7.18 5.95 -5.31
N ILE A 52 7.68 4.86 -4.73
CA ILE A 52 9.09 4.45 -4.82
C ILE A 52 9.21 3.25 -5.75
N ASN A 53 10.02 3.39 -6.79
CA ASN A 53 10.49 2.24 -7.56
C ASN A 53 11.81 1.77 -6.93
N PRO A 54 11.89 0.56 -6.34
CA PRO A 54 13.11 0.08 -5.70
C PRO A 54 14.32 0.03 -6.64
N ASN A 55 14.10 -0.13 -7.94
CA ASN A 55 15.15 -0.16 -8.96
C ASN A 55 15.65 1.22 -9.39
N ILE A 56 14.83 2.27 -9.24
CA ILE A 56 15.15 3.63 -9.69
C ILE A 56 14.68 4.63 -8.64
N ARG A 57 15.62 5.10 -7.83
CA ARG A 57 15.36 6.08 -6.76
C ARG A 57 15.85 7.46 -7.18
N THR A 58 14.94 8.31 -7.62
CA THR A 58 15.26 9.71 -7.97
C THR A 58 15.55 10.55 -6.72
N ILE A 59 14.84 10.27 -5.64
CA ILE A 59 15.04 10.83 -4.32
C ILE A 59 15.04 9.64 -3.36
N GLU A 60 16.03 9.58 -2.47
CA GLU A 60 16.10 8.49 -1.51
C GLU A 60 14.96 8.57 -0.47
N PRO A 61 14.32 7.44 -0.12
CA PRO A 61 13.26 7.41 0.89
C PRO A 61 13.67 8.03 2.23
N ARG A 62 14.89 7.77 2.70
CA ARG A 62 15.46 8.39 3.90
C ARG A 62 15.42 9.91 3.85
N GLU A 63 15.78 10.49 2.71
CA GLU A 63 15.74 11.93 2.51
C GLU A 63 14.31 12.49 2.56
N MET A 64 13.32 11.73 2.05
CA MET A 64 11.91 12.10 2.14
C MET A 64 11.41 12.17 3.59
N TRP A 65 11.86 11.26 4.45
CA TRP A 65 11.59 11.31 5.89
C TRP A 65 12.26 12.53 6.53
N ASP A 66 13.57 12.66 6.31
CA ASP A 66 14.43 13.60 7.02
C ASP A 66 14.15 15.06 6.67
N LYS A 67 14.06 15.39 5.37
CA LYS A 67 13.97 16.78 4.90
C LYS A 67 12.54 17.20 4.61
N TYR A 68 11.76 16.31 4.01
CA TYR A 68 10.43 16.64 3.48
C TYR A 68 9.31 16.31 4.46
N GLY A 69 9.62 15.55 5.52
CA GLY A 69 8.67 15.16 6.55
C GLY A 69 7.64 14.12 6.10
N ILE A 70 7.84 13.47 4.94
CA ILE A 70 6.91 12.49 4.38
C ILE A 70 6.75 11.34 5.39
N GLN A 71 5.52 11.06 5.83
CA GLN A 71 5.21 10.08 6.87
C GLN A 71 4.93 8.68 6.33
N ALA A 72 4.60 8.57 5.03
CA ALA A 72 4.25 7.33 4.39
C ALA A 72 4.72 7.28 2.93
N LEU A 73 5.03 6.07 2.46
CA LEU A 73 5.41 5.78 1.07
C LEU A 73 4.55 4.65 0.51
N ILE A 74 4.50 4.56 -0.82
CA ILE A 74 4.00 3.39 -1.51
C ILE A 74 5.07 2.81 -2.43
N THR A 75 5.22 1.49 -2.45
CA THR A 75 6.06 0.76 -3.42
C THR A 75 5.27 -0.37 -4.07
N ASN A 76 5.83 -1.06 -5.04
CA ASN A 76 5.15 -2.14 -5.75
C ASN A 76 5.74 -3.49 -5.32
N SER A 77 4.92 -4.31 -4.66
CA SER A 77 5.34 -5.62 -4.14
C SER A 77 5.68 -6.61 -5.25
N TYR A 78 4.97 -6.57 -6.38
CA TYR A 78 5.27 -7.41 -7.54
C TYR A 78 6.65 -7.10 -8.14
N VAL A 79 7.05 -5.83 -8.20
CA VAL A 79 8.41 -5.45 -8.64
C VAL A 79 9.46 -6.05 -7.70
N ILE A 80 9.24 -6.02 -6.38
CA ILE A 80 10.17 -6.62 -5.41
C ILE A 80 10.21 -8.15 -5.60
N TRP A 81 9.04 -8.79 -5.71
CA TRP A 81 8.90 -10.25 -5.89
C TRP A 81 9.60 -10.76 -7.15
N LYS A 82 9.53 -10.01 -8.26
CA LYS A 82 10.07 -10.43 -9.56
C LYS A 82 11.59 -10.33 -9.67
N HIS A 83 12.24 -9.53 -8.82
CA HIS A 83 13.70 -9.32 -8.89
C HIS A 83 14.38 -10.01 -7.70
N ASP A 84 15.07 -11.13 -7.95
CA ASP A 84 15.68 -11.98 -6.92
C ASP A 84 16.47 -11.19 -5.86
N LYS A 85 17.31 -10.25 -6.29
CA LYS A 85 18.09 -9.41 -5.34
C LYS A 85 17.22 -8.57 -4.41
N LEU A 86 16.12 -8.02 -4.90
CA LEU A 86 15.18 -7.24 -4.09
C LEU A 86 14.37 -8.15 -3.19
N LYS A 87 13.89 -9.27 -3.74
CA LYS A 87 13.13 -10.29 -3.01
C LYS A 87 13.93 -10.84 -1.83
N ASP A 88 15.16 -11.28 -2.08
CA ASP A 88 16.02 -11.87 -1.06
C ASP A 88 16.32 -10.88 0.08
N GLU A 89 16.65 -9.63 -0.27
CA GLU A 89 16.89 -8.58 0.72
C GLU A 89 15.63 -8.24 1.52
N ALA A 90 14.48 -8.13 0.85
CA ALA A 90 13.20 -7.81 1.50
C ALA A 90 12.72 -8.93 2.42
N ILE A 91 12.87 -10.20 2.02
CA ILE A 91 12.53 -11.36 2.88
C ILE A 91 13.47 -11.43 4.08
N LYS A 92 14.78 -11.17 3.86
CA LYS A 92 15.78 -11.32 4.91
C LYS A 92 15.75 -10.17 5.93
N ASN A 93 15.64 -8.93 5.46
CA ASN A 93 15.83 -7.73 6.27
C ASN A 93 14.59 -6.82 6.33
N GLY A 94 13.52 -7.13 5.57
CA GLY A 94 12.30 -6.35 5.51
C GLY A 94 12.34 -5.18 4.52
N VAL A 95 11.16 -4.72 4.10
CA VAL A 95 10.98 -3.64 3.14
C VAL A 95 11.48 -2.28 3.67
N HIS A 96 11.41 -2.06 4.98
CA HIS A 96 11.91 -0.84 5.62
C HIS A 96 13.44 -0.74 5.55
N SER A 97 14.15 -1.87 5.72
CA SER A 97 15.60 -1.95 5.52
C SER A 97 15.94 -1.77 4.04
N LEU A 98 15.22 -2.45 3.16
CA LEU A 98 15.42 -2.33 1.71
C LEU A 98 15.34 -0.87 1.25
N LEU A 99 14.36 -0.11 1.72
CA LEU A 99 14.14 1.28 1.32
C LEU A 99 14.90 2.30 2.18
N ASP A 100 15.53 1.90 3.28
CA ASP A 100 16.01 2.79 4.35
C ASP A 100 14.96 3.83 4.74
N TYR A 101 13.75 3.36 5.09
CA TYR A 101 12.63 4.24 5.43
C TYR A 101 11.97 3.85 6.75
N PRO A 102 11.87 4.79 7.72
CA PRO A 102 11.41 4.46 9.05
C PRO A 102 9.89 4.66 9.26
N GLY A 103 9.20 5.31 8.32
CA GLY A 103 7.76 5.58 8.40
C GLY A 103 6.90 4.49 7.75
N MET A 104 5.60 4.74 7.60
CA MET A 104 4.65 3.76 7.06
C MET A 104 4.97 3.37 5.62
N ILE A 105 5.00 2.07 5.31
CA ILE A 105 5.12 1.58 3.93
C ILE A 105 3.84 0.84 3.55
N MET A 106 3.19 1.35 2.50
CA MET A 106 2.15 0.64 1.77
C MET A 106 2.74 -0.05 0.54
N THR A 107 2.18 -1.18 0.15
CA THR A 107 2.48 -1.80 -1.15
C THR A 107 1.27 -1.88 -2.04
N ASP A 108 1.49 -1.66 -3.32
CA ASP A 108 0.59 -2.06 -4.40
C ASP A 108 0.79 -3.56 -4.73
N SER A 109 -0.28 -4.24 -5.15
CA SER A 109 -0.31 -5.68 -5.47
C SER A 109 0.19 -5.99 -6.89
N GLY A 110 0.37 -4.97 -7.73
CA GLY A 110 0.95 -5.13 -9.08
C GLY A 110 -0.08 -5.37 -10.18
N THR A 111 -1.37 -5.15 -9.92
CA THR A 111 -2.48 -5.33 -10.88
C THR A 111 -2.32 -4.50 -12.14
N PHE A 112 -1.77 -3.28 -12.00
CA PHE A 112 -1.44 -2.44 -13.15
C PHE A 112 -0.38 -3.10 -14.07
N GLN A 113 0.64 -3.74 -13.51
CA GLN A 113 1.68 -4.42 -14.27
C GLN A 113 1.16 -5.73 -14.90
N SER A 114 0.25 -6.44 -14.23
CA SER A 114 -0.47 -7.58 -14.83
C SER A 114 -1.16 -7.18 -16.12
N TYR A 115 -1.82 -6.02 -16.10
CA TYR A 115 -2.56 -5.50 -17.25
C TYR A 115 -1.63 -5.03 -18.37
N VAL A 116 -0.54 -4.33 -18.04
CA VAL A 116 0.39 -3.79 -19.04
C VAL A 116 1.24 -4.89 -19.70
N TYR A 117 1.60 -5.94 -18.95
CA TYR A 117 2.56 -6.95 -19.41
C TYR A 117 1.94 -8.34 -19.65
N GLY A 118 0.66 -8.54 -19.33
CA GLY A 118 -0.12 -9.73 -19.70
C GLY A 118 -0.03 -10.94 -18.77
N ASP A 119 0.96 -11.00 -17.87
CA ASP A 119 1.13 -12.11 -16.92
C ASP A 119 1.47 -11.61 -15.51
N VAL A 120 0.56 -11.81 -14.55
CA VAL A 120 0.94 -11.96 -13.14
C VAL A 120 0.98 -13.45 -12.85
N GLU A 121 2.19 -13.96 -12.71
CA GLU A 121 2.47 -15.36 -12.34
C GLU A 121 2.20 -15.64 -10.84
N VAL A 122 1.70 -14.65 -10.08
CA VAL A 122 1.58 -14.71 -8.62
C VAL A 122 0.11 -14.88 -8.22
N GLY A 123 -0.16 -15.89 -7.39
CA GLY A 123 -1.50 -16.11 -6.84
C GLY A 123 -1.95 -15.01 -5.88
N VAL A 124 -3.26 -14.91 -5.64
CA VAL A 124 -3.86 -13.93 -4.71
C VAL A 124 -3.31 -14.09 -3.29
N GLU A 125 -3.30 -15.32 -2.78
CA GLU A 125 -2.71 -15.64 -1.47
C GLU A 125 -1.20 -15.35 -1.45
N GLU A 126 -0.49 -15.74 -2.51
CA GLU A 126 0.96 -15.60 -2.58
C GLU A 126 1.41 -14.14 -2.50
N ILE A 127 0.75 -13.22 -3.21
CA ILE A 127 1.15 -11.81 -3.18
C ILE A 127 0.84 -11.15 -1.83
N VAL A 128 -0.27 -11.52 -1.18
CA VAL A 128 -0.62 -10.98 0.15
C VAL A 128 0.33 -11.56 1.21
N GLN A 129 0.64 -12.85 1.13
CA GLN A 129 1.61 -13.51 2.01
C GLN A 129 3.00 -12.91 1.83
N PHE A 130 3.44 -12.66 0.59
CA PHE A 130 4.71 -12.01 0.32
C PHE A 130 4.79 -10.60 0.91
N GLN A 131 3.75 -9.78 0.75
CA GLN A 131 3.68 -8.45 1.36
C GLN A 131 3.82 -8.52 2.88
N LYS A 132 3.19 -9.50 3.51
CA LYS A 132 3.33 -9.77 4.94
C LYS A 132 4.76 -10.18 5.31
N ASP A 133 5.36 -11.10 4.57
CA ASP A 133 6.69 -11.65 4.85
C ASP A 133 7.78 -10.58 4.77
N ILE A 134 7.64 -9.60 3.87
CA ILE A 134 8.57 -8.46 3.77
C ILE A 134 8.26 -7.34 4.79
N GLY A 135 7.23 -7.49 5.61
CA GLY A 135 6.93 -6.61 6.74
C GLY A 135 6.36 -5.24 6.36
N VAL A 136 5.43 -5.18 5.40
CA VAL A 136 4.71 -3.92 5.09
C VAL A 136 3.76 -3.51 6.22
N ASP A 137 3.44 -2.21 6.33
CA ASP A 137 2.38 -1.75 7.22
C ASP A 137 0.98 -1.97 6.62
N VAL A 138 0.85 -1.73 5.31
CA VAL A 138 -0.41 -1.83 4.57
C VAL A 138 -0.18 -2.65 3.30
N ALA A 139 -0.74 -3.85 3.26
CA ALA A 139 -0.80 -4.67 2.05
C ALA A 139 -1.97 -4.23 1.17
N THR A 140 -1.95 -4.60 -0.10
CA THR A 140 -3.07 -4.44 -1.03
C THR A 140 -3.45 -5.80 -1.60
N MET A 141 -4.75 -6.08 -1.66
CA MET A 141 -5.26 -7.28 -2.32
C MET A 141 -5.12 -7.19 -3.85
N LEU A 142 -5.16 -8.33 -4.53
CA LEU A 142 -5.10 -8.37 -5.99
C LEU A 142 -6.48 -8.06 -6.59
N ASP A 143 -6.75 -6.80 -6.92
CA ASP A 143 -7.98 -6.38 -7.61
C ASP A 143 -7.96 -6.65 -9.13
N VAL A 144 -9.12 -6.52 -9.78
CA VAL A 144 -9.22 -6.60 -11.24
C VAL A 144 -9.36 -5.20 -11.82
N PHE A 145 -8.37 -4.80 -12.60
CA PHE A 145 -8.34 -3.49 -13.24
C PHE A 145 -9.45 -3.36 -14.30
N THR A 146 -10.21 -2.26 -14.23
CA THR A 146 -11.25 -1.93 -15.22
C THR A 146 -10.91 -0.63 -15.95
N ARG A 147 -11.25 -0.57 -17.25
CA ARG A 147 -11.05 0.64 -18.06
C ARG A 147 -12.33 1.45 -18.24
N PRO A 148 -12.22 2.77 -18.47
CA PRO A 148 -13.38 3.61 -18.76
C PRO A 148 -14.19 3.21 -20.01
N ASP A 149 -13.58 2.50 -20.97
CA ASP A 149 -14.22 2.06 -22.22
C ASP A 149 -14.89 0.67 -22.13
N MET A 150 -14.73 -0.05 -21.00
CA MET A 150 -15.34 -1.35 -20.78
C MET A 150 -16.86 -1.26 -20.63
N LYS A 151 -17.57 -2.27 -21.12
CA LYS A 151 -19.01 -2.42 -20.99
C LYS A 151 -19.40 -2.76 -19.55
N PHE A 152 -20.65 -2.48 -19.20
CA PHE A 152 -21.21 -2.81 -17.89
C PHE A 152 -20.91 -4.26 -17.46
N SER A 153 -21.20 -5.24 -18.34
CA SER A 153 -20.99 -6.66 -18.04
C SER A 153 -19.53 -7.04 -17.80
N GLU A 154 -18.58 -6.36 -18.47
CA GLU A 154 -17.15 -6.60 -18.29
C GLU A 154 -16.69 -6.05 -16.93
N VAL A 155 -17.16 -4.86 -16.57
CA VAL A 155 -16.87 -4.24 -15.28
C VAL A 155 -17.54 -5.01 -14.14
N GLU A 156 -18.77 -5.47 -14.31
CA GLU A 156 -19.47 -6.32 -13.35
C GLU A 156 -18.69 -7.61 -13.07
N SER A 157 -18.20 -8.28 -14.12
CA SER A 157 -17.35 -9.47 -13.96
C SER A 157 -16.08 -9.18 -13.17
N ALA A 158 -15.42 -8.04 -13.42
CA ALA A 158 -14.22 -7.63 -12.69
C ALA A 158 -14.50 -7.29 -11.22
N VAL A 159 -15.66 -6.70 -10.91
CA VAL A 159 -16.12 -6.46 -9.54
C VAL A 159 -16.32 -7.80 -8.82
N MET A 160 -17.04 -8.73 -9.44
CA MET A 160 -17.30 -10.05 -8.86
C MET A 160 -16.00 -10.82 -8.61
N GLU A 161 -15.07 -10.82 -9.56
CA GLU A 161 -13.77 -11.46 -9.37
C GLU A 161 -12.95 -10.77 -8.26
N THR A 162 -13.00 -9.44 -8.16
CA THR A 162 -12.34 -8.72 -7.05
C THR A 162 -12.95 -9.11 -5.70
N LEU A 163 -14.27 -9.29 -5.61
CA LEU A 163 -14.95 -9.76 -4.40
C LEU A 163 -14.54 -11.19 -4.04
N ASP A 164 -14.47 -12.09 -5.01
CA ASP A 164 -14.04 -13.48 -4.82
C ASP A 164 -12.61 -13.57 -4.27
N ARG A 165 -11.73 -12.66 -4.71
CA ARG A 165 -10.36 -12.53 -4.19
C ARG A 165 -10.28 -11.89 -2.80
N GLY A 166 -11.36 -11.26 -2.33
CA GLY A 166 -11.41 -10.52 -1.07
C GLY A 166 -11.24 -11.41 0.15
N GLN A 167 -12.02 -12.49 0.25
CA GLN A 167 -12.03 -13.33 1.44
C GLN A 167 -10.67 -13.98 1.70
N ILE A 168 -10.07 -14.57 0.66
CA ILE A 168 -8.73 -15.17 0.76
C ILE A 168 -7.68 -14.11 1.16
N SER A 169 -7.77 -12.90 0.61
CA SER A 169 -6.84 -11.83 0.95
C SER A 169 -6.96 -11.39 2.42
N ILE A 170 -8.18 -11.31 2.95
CA ILE A 170 -8.45 -10.99 4.36
C ILE A 170 -7.88 -12.07 5.29
N ASP A 171 -8.12 -13.34 4.94
CA ASP A 171 -7.66 -14.48 5.75
C ASP A 171 -6.13 -14.58 5.76
N THR A 172 -5.48 -14.25 4.64
CA THR A 172 -4.00 -14.22 4.52
C THR A 172 -3.38 -13.03 5.25
N SER A 173 -3.97 -11.83 5.17
CA SER A 173 -3.37 -10.61 5.74
C SER A 173 -3.29 -10.66 7.26
N LYS A 174 -4.27 -11.28 7.93
CA LYS A 174 -4.38 -11.41 9.40
C LYS A 174 -4.25 -10.07 10.12
N ASP A 175 -3.07 -9.79 10.68
CA ASP A 175 -2.72 -8.64 11.50
C ASP A 175 -2.18 -7.45 10.69
N VAL A 176 -1.87 -7.65 9.40
CA VAL A 176 -1.46 -6.58 8.49
C VAL A 176 -2.70 -5.87 7.96
N MET A 177 -2.68 -4.53 7.94
CA MET A 177 -3.76 -3.76 7.34
C MET A 177 -3.85 -4.09 5.84
N LEU A 178 -5.07 -4.29 5.35
CA LEU A 178 -5.32 -4.63 3.96
C LEU A 178 -6.12 -3.53 3.27
N ASN A 179 -5.58 -2.99 2.19
CA ASN A 179 -6.29 -2.13 1.28
C ASN A 179 -7.14 -2.97 0.33
N GLY A 180 -8.46 -2.72 0.33
CA GLY A 180 -9.44 -3.31 -0.57
C GLY A 180 -9.98 -2.28 -1.56
N PRO A 181 -9.45 -2.21 -2.79
CA PRO A 181 -9.89 -1.24 -3.79
C PRO A 181 -11.34 -1.46 -4.20
N ILE A 182 -12.15 -0.39 -4.17
CA ILE A 182 -13.52 -0.42 -4.71
C ILE A 182 -13.43 -0.36 -6.24
N GLN A 183 -13.96 -1.38 -6.91
CA GLN A 183 -14.11 -1.44 -8.37
C GLN A 183 -15.47 -0.90 -8.83
N GLY A 184 -15.75 -0.97 -10.14
CA GLY A 184 -17.06 -0.59 -10.70
C GLY A 184 -17.01 0.38 -11.88
N GLY A 185 -15.82 0.69 -12.42
CA GLY A 185 -15.68 1.47 -13.65
C GLY A 185 -16.45 2.79 -13.58
N LEU A 186 -17.13 3.21 -14.66
CA LEU A 186 -17.97 4.42 -14.66
C LEU A 186 -19.40 4.19 -14.15
N PHE A 187 -19.72 2.99 -13.68
CA PHE A 187 -21.09 2.59 -13.33
C PHE A 187 -21.32 2.72 -11.83
N SER A 188 -22.14 3.70 -11.42
CA SER A 188 -22.44 3.97 -10.01
C SER A 188 -23.03 2.75 -9.29
N ASP A 189 -23.85 1.98 -9.99
CA ASP A 189 -24.56 0.82 -9.44
C ASP A 189 -23.62 -0.30 -9.03
N LEU A 190 -22.40 -0.33 -9.60
CA LEU A 190 -21.35 -1.29 -9.26
C LEU A 190 -20.40 -0.79 -8.15
N ARG A 191 -20.59 0.43 -7.66
CA ARG A 191 -19.79 1.06 -6.58
C ARG A 191 -20.57 1.24 -5.27
N ALA A 192 -21.85 0.87 -5.27
CA ALA A 192 -22.81 1.10 -4.20
C ALA A 192 -22.70 0.10 -3.05
#